data_AF-A0A6N7PRN0-F1
#
_entry.id   AF-A0A6N7PRN0-F1
#
_cell.length_a   1.000
_cell.length_b   1.000
_cell.length_c   1.000
_cell.angle_alpha   90.00
_cell.angle_beta   90.00
_cell.angle_gamma   90.00
#
_symmetry.space_group_name_H-M   'P 1'
#
loop_
_entity.id
_entity.type
_entity.pdbx_description
1 polymer ?
#
loop_
_entity_poly.entity_id
_entity_poly.type
_entity_poly.pdbx_seq_one_letter_code
_entity_poly.pdbx_strand_id
1 'polypeptide(L)'
;MANALPMETRARVVSSLIEGNSIRATERMTGVAKSTILRLGLDVGEGCARIHNRVVRGLTCEDVECDETWSFIAKKERRVVQGDPEEWGDVYTFIGFDRRTKLVIAYRAGKRDQVTTDAFIADLRARLLVVPQISTDGLATYVGAVSASFGGHVQYGQVQKQYGYSRSPDHRYEPARDANFIRKSSIIGAPDAARVSTSGVERLNLTLRHTVGRTRRLCLAFSKTMRGHRAAMSLGIAAYNFCKIHGAHRVTPAIEAGLVDRVWEIEELIEAALSEPEGYAPVPQHLTLPAQTGPVRELPSGAGFLRLVRGGEVPPAPSVPSPPPPAPRGGKKPGRAPEPTSSPVPSGGEQLDLLLWRRPERAPEQLSLPFPERDGGPGAPDV
;
A
#
# COMPACT_ATOMS: atom_id res chain seq x y z
N MET A 1 -13.00 -22.64 -35.54
CA MET A 1 -11.90 -22.50 -34.56
C MET A 1 -11.60 -21.03 -34.40
N ALA A 2 -11.76 -20.47 -33.20
CA ALA A 2 -11.42 -19.07 -32.95
C ALA A 2 -9.90 -18.90 -33.16
N ASN A 3 -9.51 -17.92 -33.98
CA ASN A 3 -8.11 -17.64 -34.30
C ASN A 3 -7.40 -17.16 -33.02
N ALA A 4 -6.81 -18.10 -32.29
CA ALA A 4 -6.16 -17.91 -31.02
C ALA A 4 -4.81 -17.20 -31.24
N LEU A 5 -4.56 -16.10 -30.53
CA LEU A 5 -3.24 -15.46 -30.56
C LEU A 5 -2.15 -16.47 -30.15
N PRO A 6 -0.99 -16.50 -30.83
CA PRO A 6 0.17 -17.26 -30.38
C PRO A 6 0.55 -16.91 -28.93
N MET A 7 1.04 -17.89 -28.16
CA MET A 7 1.32 -17.73 -26.73
C MET A 7 2.27 -16.55 -26.46
N GLU A 8 3.36 -16.44 -27.23
CA GLU A 8 4.31 -15.31 -27.13
C GLU A 8 3.62 -13.94 -27.27
N THR A 9 2.63 -13.83 -28.17
CA THR A 9 1.86 -12.58 -28.33
C THR A 9 0.93 -12.33 -27.16
N ARG A 10 0.32 -13.38 -26.58
CA ARG A 10 -0.46 -13.27 -25.34
C ARG A 10 0.43 -12.82 -24.17
N ALA A 11 1.62 -13.40 -24.04
CA ALA A 11 2.59 -13.04 -23.01
C ALA A 11 3.02 -11.56 -23.11
N ARG A 12 3.30 -11.06 -24.32
CA ARG A 12 3.59 -9.62 -24.53
C ARG A 12 2.41 -8.72 -24.14
N VAL A 13 1.18 -9.11 -24.48
CA VAL A 13 -0.03 -8.36 -24.10
C VAL A 13 -0.19 -8.36 -22.58
N VAL A 14 -0.16 -9.52 -21.93
CA VAL A 14 -0.35 -9.64 -20.47
C VAL A 14 0.77 -8.94 -19.71
N SER A 15 2.03 -9.12 -20.12
CA SER A 15 3.19 -8.40 -19.56
C SER A 15 3.00 -6.88 -19.62
N SER A 16 2.50 -6.36 -20.74
CA SER A 16 2.19 -4.93 -20.87
C SER A 16 1.12 -4.50 -19.85
N LEU A 17 0.06 -5.29 -19.68
CA LEU A 17 -1.03 -4.97 -18.75
C LEU A 17 -0.60 -4.99 -17.28
N ILE A 18 0.25 -5.94 -16.88
CA ILE A 18 0.76 -6.07 -15.50
C ILE A 18 1.91 -5.10 -15.17
N GLU A 19 2.39 -4.35 -16.15
CA GLU A 19 3.24 -3.16 -15.95
C GLU A 19 2.44 -1.84 -16.03
N GLY A 20 1.10 -1.98 -15.91
CA GLY A 20 0.16 -0.88 -15.83
C GLY A 20 0.02 -0.07 -17.10
N ASN A 21 0.35 -0.63 -18.27
CA ASN A 21 0.06 0.01 -19.54
C ASN A 21 -1.46 0.07 -19.78
N SER A 22 -1.90 1.14 -20.45
CA SER A 22 -3.29 1.24 -20.90
C SER A 22 -3.56 0.24 -22.03
N ILE A 23 -4.84 -0.10 -22.25
CA ILE A 23 -5.26 -0.94 -23.38
C ILE A 23 -4.79 -0.36 -24.72
N ARG A 24 -4.84 0.97 -24.87
CA ARG A 24 -4.40 1.66 -26.10
C ARG A 24 -2.89 1.67 -26.27
N ALA A 25 -2.13 1.80 -25.18
CA ALA A 25 -0.67 1.67 -25.24
C ALA A 25 -0.29 0.23 -25.62
N THR A 26 -0.94 -0.75 -25.02
CA THR A 26 -0.73 -2.17 -25.33
C THR A 26 -1.05 -2.49 -26.78
N GLU A 27 -2.15 -1.96 -27.33
CA GLU A 27 -2.52 -2.08 -28.75
C GLU A 27 -1.42 -1.53 -29.67
N ARG A 28 -0.91 -0.32 -29.41
CA ARG A 28 0.17 0.27 -30.21
C ARG A 28 1.48 -0.51 -30.12
N MET A 29 1.85 -0.99 -28.94
CA MET A 29 3.12 -1.70 -28.70
C MET A 29 3.11 -3.11 -29.29
N THR A 30 1.96 -3.80 -29.25
CA THR A 30 1.86 -5.21 -29.65
C THR A 30 1.27 -5.40 -31.04
N GLY A 31 0.63 -4.38 -31.62
CA GLY A 31 -0.14 -4.48 -32.86
C GLY A 31 -1.46 -5.26 -32.72
N VAL A 32 -1.79 -5.73 -31.51
CA VAL A 32 -3.00 -6.52 -31.27
C VAL A 32 -4.21 -5.59 -31.12
N ALA A 33 -5.29 -5.89 -31.84
CA ALA A 33 -6.53 -5.11 -31.78
C ALA A 33 -7.06 -4.97 -30.34
N LYS A 34 -7.53 -3.76 -29.99
CA LYS A 34 -8.10 -3.44 -28.66
C LYS A 34 -9.13 -4.46 -28.16
N SER A 35 -10.04 -4.92 -29.01
CA SER A 35 -11.08 -5.88 -28.63
C SER A 35 -10.50 -7.22 -28.17
N THR A 36 -9.42 -7.66 -28.81
CA THR A 36 -8.71 -8.89 -28.45
C THR A 36 -7.91 -8.73 -27.15
N ILE A 37 -7.26 -7.58 -26.94
CA ILE A 37 -6.59 -7.29 -25.66
C ILE A 37 -7.59 -7.28 -24.50
N LEU A 38 -8.74 -6.64 -24.69
CA LEU A 38 -9.79 -6.59 -23.67
C LEU A 38 -10.32 -7.99 -23.32
N ARG A 39 -10.58 -8.83 -24.33
CA ARG A 39 -11.05 -10.20 -24.13
C ARG A 39 -10.00 -11.04 -23.40
N LEU A 40 -8.75 -11.03 -23.87
CA LEU A 40 -7.66 -11.76 -23.23
C LEU A 40 -7.44 -11.33 -21.77
N GLY A 41 -7.41 -10.02 -21.51
CA GLY A 41 -7.23 -9.52 -20.14
C GLY A 41 -8.41 -9.85 -19.22
N LEU A 42 -9.62 -9.99 -19.78
CA LEU A 42 -10.80 -10.43 -19.04
C LEU A 42 -10.70 -11.92 -18.70
N ASP A 43 -10.48 -12.77 -19.71
CA ASP A 43 -10.43 -14.23 -19.57
C ASP A 43 -9.31 -14.66 -18.61
N VAL A 44 -8.10 -14.11 -18.80
CA VAL A 44 -6.96 -14.39 -17.91
C VAL A 44 -7.22 -13.84 -16.51
N GLY A 45 -7.76 -12.61 -16.39
CA GLY A 45 -8.03 -12.02 -15.08
C GLY A 45 -9.08 -12.79 -14.26
N GLU A 46 -10.12 -13.30 -14.91
CA GLU A 46 -11.12 -14.16 -14.28
C GLU A 46 -10.52 -15.52 -13.88
N GLY A 47 -9.66 -16.10 -14.73
CA GLY A 47 -8.86 -17.27 -14.40
C GLY A 47 -7.96 -17.07 -13.19
N CYS A 48 -7.26 -15.93 -13.11
CA CYS A 48 -6.44 -15.57 -11.96
C CYS A 48 -7.24 -15.50 -10.66
N ALA A 49 -8.49 -15.01 -10.70
CA ALA A 49 -9.36 -15.01 -9.53
C ALA A 49 -9.69 -16.44 -9.06
N ARG A 50 -9.93 -17.37 -10.00
CA ARG A 50 -10.19 -18.79 -9.69
C ARG A 50 -8.96 -19.49 -9.14
N ILE A 51 -7.78 -19.27 -9.73
CA ILE A 51 -6.49 -19.75 -9.19
C ILE A 51 -6.30 -19.24 -7.76
N HIS A 52 -6.55 -17.96 -7.51
CA HIS A 52 -6.40 -17.38 -6.20
C HIS A 52 -7.32 -18.05 -5.16
N ASN A 53 -8.56 -18.38 -5.52
CA ASN A 53 -9.47 -19.14 -4.65
C ASN A 53 -8.97 -20.57 -4.36
N ARG A 54 -8.40 -21.24 -5.36
CA ARG A 54 -7.90 -22.62 -5.21
C ARG A 54 -6.58 -22.70 -4.44
N VAL A 55 -5.66 -21.77 -4.67
CA VAL A 55 -4.27 -21.84 -4.19
C VAL A 55 -4.08 -21.06 -2.89
N VAL A 56 -4.63 -19.86 -2.77
CA VAL A 56 -4.37 -18.96 -1.62
C VAL A 56 -5.32 -19.27 -0.46
N ARG A 57 -5.11 -20.40 0.20
CA ARG A 57 -5.90 -20.89 1.35
C ARG A 57 -5.05 -21.82 2.21
N GLY A 58 -5.54 -22.14 3.41
CA GLY A 58 -4.80 -23.00 4.32
C GLY A 58 -3.59 -22.29 4.94
N LEU A 59 -3.70 -20.98 5.17
CA LEU A 59 -2.58 -20.12 5.50
C LEU A 59 -2.36 -20.01 7.01
N THR A 60 -1.09 -20.02 7.43
CA THR A 60 -0.65 -19.79 8.81
C THR A 60 -0.19 -18.34 9.04
N CYS A 61 -0.81 -17.38 8.36
CA CYS A 61 -0.46 -15.97 8.47
C CYS A 61 -0.89 -15.40 9.83
N GLU A 62 0.08 -15.00 10.66
CA GLU A 62 -0.17 -14.49 12.01
C GLU A 62 -0.27 -12.96 12.07
N ASP A 63 0.14 -12.24 11.02
CA ASP A 63 0.28 -10.79 11.01
C ASP A 63 -0.32 -10.16 9.75
N VAL A 64 -1.59 -9.81 9.83
CA VAL A 64 -2.38 -9.36 8.68
C VAL A 64 -2.64 -7.86 8.77
N GLU A 65 -2.30 -7.14 7.70
CA GLU A 65 -2.67 -5.75 7.51
C GLU A 65 -3.80 -5.65 6.47
N CYS A 66 -4.77 -4.76 6.70
CA CYS A 66 -5.85 -4.48 5.76
C CYS A 66 -5.93 -2.97 5.46
N ASP A 67 -6.13 -2.65 4.19
CA ASP A 67 -6.35 -1.29 3.69
C ASP A 67 -7.13 -1.36 2.37
N GLU A 68 -7.60 -0.22 1.89
CA GLU A 68 -8.33 -0.11 0.65
C GLU A 68 -7.71 0.90 -0.32
N THR A 69 -7.62 0.49 -1.58
CA THR A 69 -7.17 1.40 -2.65
C THR A 69 -8.35 1.90 -3.49
N TRP A 70 -8.43 3.22 -3.64
CA TRP A 70 -9.43 3.90 -4.44
C TRP A 70 -9.17 3.81 -5.95
N SER A 71 -10.24 3.70 -6.71
CA SER A 71 -10.35 3.85 -8.16
C SER A 71 -11.79 4.29 -8.50
N PHE A 72 -12.15 4.37 -9.78
CA PHE A 72 -13.53 4.62 -10.20
C PHE A 72 -13.91 3.84 -11.46
N ILE A 73 -15.21 3.64 -11.67
CA ILE A 73 -15.82 3.02 -12.85
C ILE A 73 -16.53 4.10 -13.66
N ALA A 74 -16.19 4.19 -14.95
CA ALA A 74 -16.70 5.13 -15.95
C ALA A 74 -16.41 6.62 -15.66
N LYS A 75 -16.81 7.13 -14.50
CA LYS A 75 -16.59 8.50 -14.02
C LYS A 75 -16.47 8.52 -12.49
N LYS A 76 -15.89 9.59 -11.95
CA LYS A 76 -15.73 9.77 -10.49
C LYS A 76 -17.08 9.99 -9.83
N GLU A 77 -17.22 9.62 -8.56
CA GLU A 77 -18.48 9.71 -7.79
C GLU A 77 -19.19 11.06 -7.94
N ARG A 78 -18.45 12.17 -7.82
CA ARG A 78 -19.00 13.54 -7.95
C ARG A 78 -19.70 13.86 -9.28
N ARG A 79 -19.56 13.00 -10.29
CA ARG A 79 -20.16 13.15 -11.64
C ARG A 79 -21.26 12.12 -11.91
N VAL A 80 -21.52 11.23 -10.96
CA VAL A 80 -22.64 10.28 -11.04
C VAL A 80 -23.94 11.07 -10.92
N VAL A 81 -24.89 10.76 -11.78
CA VAL A 81 -26.23 11.38 -11.84
C VAL A 81 -27.30 10.31 -11.76
N GLN A 82 -28.52 10.72 -11.42
CA GLN A 82 -29.67 9.82 -11.40
C GLN A 82 -29.86 9.14 -12.77
N GLY A 83 -30.03 7.82 -12.76
CA GLY A 83 -30.17 6.99 -13.97
C GLY A 83 -28.86 6.36 -14.45
N ASP A 84 -27.71 6.73 -13.89
CA ASP A 84 -26.46 5.98 -14.12
C ASP A 84 -26.53 4.58 -13.49
N PRO A 85 -25.83 3.58 -14.06
CA PRO A 85 -25.66 2.27 -13.42
C PRO A 85 -25.04 2.37 -12.02
N GLU A 86 -25.53 1.56 -11.09
CA GLU A 86 -25.05 1.52 -9.68
C GLU A 86 -23.54 1.23 -9.57
N GLU A 87 -22.97 0.50 -10.53
CA GLU A 87 -21.55 0.18 -10.54
C GLU A 87 -20.65 1.40 -10.86
N TRP A 88 -21.21 2.50 -11.40
CA TRP A 88 -20.46 3.71 -11.73
C TRP A 88 -20.05 4.48 -10.49
N GLY A 89 -19.07 5.36 -10.64
CA GLY A 89 -18.55 6.15 -9.53
C GLY A 89 -17.36 5.48 -8.87
N ASP A 90 -17.17 5.77 -7.59
CA ASP A 90 -16.02 5.31 -6.83
C ASP A 90 -16.10 3.79 -6.56
N VAL A 91 -14.94 3.15 -6.62
CA VAL A 91 -14.73 1.74 -6.28
C VAL A 91 -13.49 1.64 -5.42
N TYR A 92 -13.56 0.81 -4.40
CA TYR A 92 -12.47 0.52 -3.49
C TYR A 92 -12.12 -0.95 -3.59
N THR A 93 -10.84 -1.25 -3.73
CA THR A 93 -10.34 -2.62 -3.59
C THR A 93 -9.76 -2.78 -2.20
N PHE A 94 -10.49 -3.50 -1.35
CA PHE A 94 -10.06 -3.96 -0.04
C PHE A 94 -9.03 -5.06 -0.22
N ILE A 95 -7.93 -5.01 0.53
CA ILE A 95 -6.81 -5.94 0.41
C ILE A 95 -6.40 -6.41 1.81
N GLY A 96 -6.24 -7.71 1.97
CA GLY A 96 -5.64 -8.34 3.15
C GLY A 96 -4.25 -8.83 2.80
N PHE A 97 -3.26 -8.42 3.59
CA PHE A 97 -1.84 -8.58 3.30
C PHE A 97 -1.12 -9.23 4.48
N ASP A 98 -0.39 -10.33 4.25
CA ASP A 98 0.49 -10.89 5.27
C ASP A 98 1.78 -10.10 5.36
N ARG A 99 2.05 -9.50 6.51
CA ARG A 99 3.26 -8.69 6.71
C ARG A 99 4.52 -9.55 6.66
N ARG A 100 4.46 -10.83 7.01
CA ARG A 100 5.63 -11.72 7.02
C ARG A 100 6.01 -12.13 5.60
N THR A 101 5.10 -12.79 4.89
CA THR A 101 5.38 -13.37 3.56
C THR A 101 5.18 -12.37 2.41
N LYS A 102 4.59 -11.21 2.70
CA LYS A 102 4.16 -10.18 1.73
C LYS A 102 3.05 -10.68 0.80
N LEU A 103 2.40 -11.79 1.13
CA LEU A 103 1.34 -12.36 0.33
C LEU A 103 0.08 -11.49 0.37
N VAL A 104 -0.55 -11.24 -0.78
CA VAL A 104 -1.94 -10.80 -0.81
C VAL A 104 -2.81 -12.02 -0.52
N ILE A 105 -3.45 -12.03 0.66
CA ILE A 105 -4.24 -13.14 1.17
C ILE A 105 -5.64 -13.12 0.56
N ALA A 106 -6.28 -11.97 0.57
CA ALA A 106 -7.66 -11.77 0.13
C ALA A 106 -7.80 -10.38 -0.47
N TYR A 107 -8.76 -10.23 -1.39
CA TYR A 107 -9.09 -8.92 -1.95
C TYR A 107 -10.53 -8.87 -2.45
N ARG A 108 -11.13 -7.68 -2.39
CA ARG A 108 -12.48 -7.47 -2.93
C ARG A 108 -12.67 -6.06 -3.45
N ALA A 109 -13.15 -5.95 -4.69
CA ALA A 109 -13.53 -4.67 -5.29
C ALA A 109 -15.04 -4.43 -5.19
N GLY A 110 -15.41 -3.30 -4.60
CA GLY A 110 -16.81 -2.90 -4.39
C GLY A 110 -16.92 -1.44 -3.91
N LYS A 111 -18.08 -1.09 -3.36
CA LYS A 111 -18.31 0.22 -2.73
C LYS A 111 -17.62 0.25 -1.35
N ARG A 112 -17.35 1.44 -0.80
CA ARG A 112 -16.74 1.57 0.54
C ARG A 112 -17.82 1.51 1.62
N ASP A 113 -18.44 0.34 1.74
CA ASP A 113 -19.59 0.09 2.60
C ASP A 113 -19.44 -1.20 3.42
N GLN A 114 -20.40 -1.42 4.32
CA GLN A 114 -20.41 -2.59 5.20
C GLN A 114 -20.53 -3.89 4.40
N VAL A 115 -21.40 -3.93 3.39
CA VAL A 115 -21.63 -5.12 2.54
C VAL A 115 -20.34 -5.58 1.84
N THR A 116 -19.55 -4.63 1.33
CA THR A 116 -18.28 -4.93 0.69
C THR A 116 -17.25 -5.42 1.73
N THR A 117 -17.17 -4.73 2.87
CA THR A 117 -16.23 -5.03 3.96
C THR A 117 -16.51 -6.41 4.57
N ASP A 118 -17.76 -6.75 4.82
CA ASP A 118 -18.17 -8.02 5.42
C ASP A 118 -17.71 -9.21 4.59
N ALA A 119 -18.04 -9.24 3.29
CA ALA A 119 -17.61 -10.37 2.47
C ALA A 119 -16.11 -10.34 2.11
N PHE A 120 -15.43 -9.20 2.23
CA PHE A 120 -13.97 -9.16 2.18
C PHE A 120 -13.35 -9.85 3.41
N ILE A 121 -13.80 -9.50 4.61
CA ILE A 121 -13.27 -10.08 5.85
C ILE A 121 -13.68 -11.55 5.99
N ALA A 122 -14.87 -11.94 5.52
CA ALA A 122 -15.28 -13.33 5.47
C ALA A 122 -14.38 -14.17 4.54
N ASP A 123 -14.01 -13.66 3.35
CA ASP A 123 -13.06 -14.32 2.45
C ASP A 123 -11.66 -14.41 3.09
N LEU A 124 -11.19 -13.34 3.73
CA LEU A 124 -9.92 -13.34 4.49
C LEU A 124 -9.94 -14.42 5.58
N ARG A 125 -11.00 -14.47 6.39
CA ARG A 125 -11.20 -15.47 7.44
C ARG A 125 -11.19 -16.88 6.88
N ALA A 126 -11.79 -17.10 5.71
CA ALA A 126 -11.91 -18.41 5.10
C ALA A 126 -10.58 -19.01 4.62
N ARG A 127 -9.54 -18.17 4.46
CA ARG A 127 -8.22 -18.59 3.97
C ARG A 127 -7.22 -18.94 5.07
N LEU A 128 -7.52 -18.58 6.32
CA LEU A 128 -6.60 -18.73 7.47
C LEU A 128 -6.89 -20.00 8.28
N LEU A 129 -5.81 -20.63 8.80
CA LEU A 129 -5.84 -21.77 9.73
C LEU A 129 -5.42 -21.41 11.15
N VAL A 130 -4.84 -20.23 11.34
CA VAL A 130 -4.39 -19.74 12.65
C VAL A 130 -5.08 -18.42 12.98
N VAL A 131 -5.27 -18.16 14.27
CA VAL A 131 -5.77 -16.86 14.74
C VAL A 131 -4.72 -15.77 14.44
N PRO A 132 -5.03 -14.79 13.56
CA PRO A 132 -4.10 -13.73 13.24
C PRO A 132 -4.16 -12.60 14.28
N GLN A 133 -3.15 -11.74 14.26
CA GLN A 133 -3.34 -10.33 14.59
C GLN A 133 -3.69 -9.56 13.32
N ILE A 134 -4.76 -8.77 13.37
CA ILE A 134 -5.22 -7.91 12.27
C ILE A 134 -4.94 -6.45 12.62
N SER A 135 -4.46 -5.70 11.63
CA SER A 135 -4.27 -4.25 11.71
C SER A 135 -4.98 -3.58 10.55
N THR A 136 -5.87 -2.61 10.81
CA THR A 136 -6.51 -1.81 9.75
C THR A 136 -6.30 -0.32 9.97
N ASP A 137 -6.72 0.48 9.00
CA ASP A 137 -6.93 1.91 9.20
C ASP A 137 -8.16 2.17 10.10
N GLY A 138 -8.51 3.44 10.28
CA GLY A 138 -9.66 3.87 11.09
C GLY A 138 -11.04 3.71 10.45
N LEU A 139 -11.20 2.95 9.35
CA LEU A 139 -12.51 2.76 8.72
C LEU A 139 -13.45 1.96 9.65
N ALA A 140 -14.62 2.54 9.95
CA ALA A 140 -15.57 1.98 10.90
C ALA A 140 -16.12 0.61 10.51
N THR A 141 -16.24 0.31 9.21
CA THR A 141 -16.85 -0.93 8.72
C THR A 141 -16.03 -2.18 9.07
N TYR A 142 -14.71 -2.04 9.27
CA TYR A 142 -13.86 -3.17 9.69
C TYR A 142 -14.25 -3.70 11.07
N VAL A 143 -14.69 -2.85 12.00
CA VAL A 143 -15.00 -3.27 13.38
C VAL A 143 -16.12 -4.30 13.40
N GLY A 144 -17.22 -4.01 12.71
CA GLY A 144 -18.35 -4.95 12.58
C GLY A 144 -17.95 -6.22 11.84
N ALA A 145 -17.25 -6.08 10.70
CA ALA A 145 -16.89 -7.20 9.83
C ALA A 145 -15.93 -8.19 10.51
N VAL A 146 -14.91 -7.68 11.20
CA VAL A 146 -13.92 -8.50 11.95
C VAL A 146 -14.58 -9.19 13.13
N SER A 147 -15.41 -8.48 13.90
CA SER A 147 -16.15 -9.07 15.01
C SER A 147 -17.03 -10.24 14.56
N ALA A 148 -17.81 -10.03 13.50
CA ALA A 148 -18.71 -11.05 12.95
C ALA A 148 -17.97 -12.27 12.38
N SER A 149 -16.86 -12.06 11.66
CA SER A 149 -16.16 -13.15 10.97
C SER A 149 -15.27 -14.00 11.90
N PHE A 150 -14.71 -13.39 12.95
CA PHE A 150 -13.79 -14.07 13.87
C PHE A 150 -14.42 -14.40 15.23
N GLY A 151 -15.66 -13.99 15.49
CA GLY A 151 -16.38 -14.31 16.73
C GLY A 151 -15.70 -13.78 18.00
N GLY A 152 -14.92 -12.70 17.90
CA GLY A 152 -14.11 -12.16 19.00
C GLY A 152 -12.81 -12.91 19.29
N HIS A 153 -12.51 -14.01 18.59
CA HIS A 153 -11.29 -14.81 18.75
C HIS A 153 -10.16 -14.29 17.85
N VAL A 154 -9.88 -12.99 17.89
CA VAL A 154 -8.85 -12.33 17.07
C VAL A 154 -8.21 -11.18 17.84
N GLN A 155 -6.93 -10.94 17.58
CA GLN A 155 -6.25 -9.74 18.07
C GLN A 155 -6.41 -8.65 17.01
N TYR A 156 -7.14 -7.57 17.30
CA TYR A 156 -7.44 -6.56 16.29
C TYR A 156 -7.15 -5.15 16.79
N GLY A 157 -6.29 -4.44 16.05
CA GLY A 157 -5.96 -3.05 16.29
C GLY A 157 -6.22 -2.16 15.08
N GLN A 158 -6.49 -0.88 15.35
CA GLN A 158 -6.59 0.16 14.32
C GLN A 158 -5.47 1.17 14.44
N VAL A 159 -5.00 1.65 13.29
CA VAL A 159 -4.04 2.74 13.17
C VAL A 159 -4.75 3.94 12.56
N GLN A 160 -4.80 5.04 13.31
CA GLN A 160 -5.36 6.31 12.85
C GLN A 160 -4.23 7.32 12.69
N LYS A 161 -4.06 7.82 11.47
CA LYS A 161 -3.10 8.89 11.16
C LYS A 161 -3.77 10.25 11.34
N GLN A 162 -3.32 11.01 12.34
CA GLN A 162 -3.77 12.37 12.61
C GLN A 162 -2.86 13.35 11.88
N TYR A 163 -3.29 13.81 10.71
CA TYR A 163 -2.56 14.84 9.97
C TYR A 163 -2.75 16.20 10.66
N GLY A 164 -1.66 16.85 11.04
CA GLY A 164 -1.67 18.21 11.58
C GLY A 164 -2.07 19.23 10.49
N TYR A 165 -2.63 20.36 10.92
CA TYR A 165 -3.11 21.41 9.99
C TYR A 165 -1.99 22.34 9.47
N SER A 166 -0.74 22.15 9.90
CA SER A 166 0.38 23.04 9.53
C SER A 166 0.85 22.77 8.09
N ARG A 167 0.31 23.54 7.14
CA ARG A 167 0.85 23.63 5.78
C ARG A 167 2.06 24.58 5.79
N SER A 168 3.27 24.05 5.97
CA SER A 168 4.47 24.79 5.56
C SER A 168 4.46 24.94 4.02
N PRO A 169 4.89 26.08 3.45
CA PRO A 169 4.84 26.33 2.01
C PRO A 169 5.59 25.31 1.14
N ASP A 170 6.51 24.53 1.72
CA ASP A 170 7.36 23.56 1.01
C ASP A 170 6.83 22.10 1.00
N HIS A 171 5.63 21.89 1.56
CA HIS A 171 5.05 20.56 1.77
C HIS A 171 3.88 20.25 0.81
N ARG A 172 4.02 20.56 -0.48
CA ARG A 172 2.95 20.35 -1.48
C ARG A 172 2.50 18.89 -1.62
N TYR A 173 3.34 17.92 -1.22
CA TYR A 173 3.07 16.48 -1.33
C TYR A 173 3.17 15.68 -0.02
N GLU A 174 3.56 16.30 1.10
CA GLU A 174 3.70 15.61 2.40
C GLU A 174 3.04 16.41 3.51
N PRO A 175 1.95 15.94 4.13
CA PRO A 175 1.36 16.64 5.27
C PRO A 175 2.28 16.59 6.50
N ALA A 176 2.22 17.62 7.34
CA ALA A 176 3.01 17.71 8.57
C ALA A 176 2.71 16.54 9.52
N ARG A 177 3.79 15.95 10.07
CA ARG A 177 3.74 14.81 11.00
C ARG A 177 4.23 15.29 12.36
N ASP A 178 3.30 15.54 13.27
CA ASP A 178 3.64 15.85 14.66
C ASP A 178 3.89 14.57 15.48
N ALA A 179 4.37 14.68 16.72
CA ALA A 179 4.61 13.52 17.59
C ALA A 179 3.34 12.65 17.84
N ASN A 180 2.16 13.23 17.70
CA ASN A 180 0.86 12.56 17.80
C ASN A 180 0.29 12.08 16.46
N PHE A 181 1.12 12.03 15.41
CA PHE A 181 0.69 11.67 14.05
C PHE A 181 0.05 10.28 13.96
N ILE A 182 0.47 9.32 14.79
CA ILE A 182 -0.05 7.94 14.75
C ILE A 182 -0.71 7.61 16.08
N ARG A 183 -2.01 7.34 16.05
CA ARG A 183 -2.76 6.79 17.18
C ARG A 183 -3.07 5.32 16.90
N LYS A 184 -2.65 4.44 17.80
CA LYS A 184 -2.97 3.00 17.75
C LYS A 184 -4.01 2.68 18.81
N SER A 185 -5.06 1.96 18.43
CA SER A 185 -6.14 1.56 19.33
C SER A 185 -6.30 0.05 19.31
N SER A 186 -6.42 -0.59 20.47
CA SER A 186 -6.94 -1.96 20.57
C SER A 186 -8.45 -1.94 20.41
N ILE A 187 -8.99 -2.76 19.52
CA ILE A 187 -10.43 -2.87 19.28
C ILE A 187 -10.97 -4.19 19.82
N ILE A 188 -10.30 -5.31 19.52
CA ILE A 188 -10.65 -6.65 20.02
C ILE A 188 -9.40 -7.31 20.57
N GLY A 189 -9.50 -7.86 21.78
CA GLY A 189 -8.41 -8.55 22.45
C GLY A 189 -7.30 -7.60 22.96
N ALA A 190 -6.09 -8.13 22.99
CA ALA A 190 -4.86 -7.48 23.38
C ALA A 190 -3.80 -7.63 22.26
N PRO A 191 -4.00 -6.96 21.10
CA PRO A 191 -3.00 -6.96 20.02
C PRO A 191 -1.70 -6.33 20.49
N ASP A 192 -0.59 -6.84 19.99
CA ASP A 192 0.72 -6.24 20.21
C ASP A 192 0.79 -4.88 19.52
N ALA A 193 0.84 -3.82 20.32
CA ALA A 193 0.87 -2.43 19.86
C ALA A 193 2.07 -2.12 18.95
N ALA A 194 3.19 -2.85 19.07
CA ALA A 194 4.34 -2.68 18.19
C ALA A 194 4.03 -3.19 16.77
N ARG A 195 3.21 -4.24 16.67
CA ARG A 195 2.81 -4.86 15.40
C ARG A 195 1.63 -4.16 14.71
N VAL A 196 0.82 -3.41 15.45
CA VAL A 196 -0.31 -2.63 14.88
C VAL A 196 0.21 -1.56 13.91
N SER A 197 0.10 -1.84 12.61
CA SER A 197 0.58 -1.00 11.49
C SER A 197 -0.22 -1.28 10.21
N THR A 198 -0.24 -0.33 9.27
CA THR A 198 -0.77 -0.48 7.89
C THR A 198 0.30 -0.22 6.83
N SER A 199 1.55 -0.03 7.25
CA SER A 199 2.64 0.41 6.36
C SER A 199 2.95 -0.58 5.24
N GLY A 200 2.80 -1.88 5.49
CA GLY A 200 3.07 -2.93 4.50
C GLY A 200 2.03 -2.94 3.39
N VAL A 201 0.75 -2.94 3.75
CA VAL A 201 -0.35 -2.88 2.79
C VAL A 201 -0.39 -1.54 2.05
N GLU A 202 -0.01 -0.43 2.69
CA GLU A 202 0.16 0.86 2.02
C GLU A 202 1.28 0.84 0.98
N ARG A 203 2.41 0.18 1.28
CA ARG A 203 3.51 -0.01 0.32
C ARG A 203 3.10 -0.93 -0.83
N LEU A 204 2.30 -1.96 -0.55
CA LEU A 204 1.68 -2.80 -1.58
C LEU A 204 0.75 -1.98 -2.46
N ASN A 205 -0.10 -1.13 -1.89
CA ASN A 205 -1.00 -0.26 -2.64
C ASN A 205 -0.23 0.64 -3.61
N LEU A 206 0.96 1.11 -3.23
CA LEU A 206 1.86 1.79 -4.16
C LEU A 206 2.33 0.87 -5.30
N THR A 207 2.79 -0.34 -5.00
CA THR A 207 3.20 -1.34 -6.02
C THR A 207 2.06 -1.69 -6.99
N LEU A 208 0.84 -1.85 -6.47
CA LEU A 208 -0.35 -2.14 -7.28
C LEU A 208 -0.72 -1.01 -8.22
N ARG A 209 -0.37 0.26 -7.92
CA ARG A 209 -0.55 1.38 -8.87
C ARG A 209 0.39 1.29 -10.06
N HIS A 210 1.58 0.74 -9.87
CA HIS A 210 2.50 0.51 -10.98
C HIS A 210 2.06 -0.71 -11.79
N THR A 211 1.61 -1.77 -11.12
CA THR A 211 1.19 -3.03 -11.74
C THR A 211 -0.16 -2.92 -12.46
N VAL A 212 -1.15 -2.28 -11.83
CA VAL A 212 -2.52 -2.16 -12.34
C VAL A 212 -2.82 -0.71 -12.64
N GLY A 213 -2.54 -0.27 -13.88
CA GLY A 213 -2.56 1.15 -14.25
C GLY A 213 -3.86 1.90 -13.96
N ARG A 214 -5.00 1.20 -13.87
CA ARG A 214 -6.32 1.78 -13.54
C ARG A 214 -6.50 2.21 -12.09
N THR A 215 -5.56 1.89 -11.19
CA THR A 215 -5.56 2.38 -9.79
C THR A 215 -4.64 3.60 -9.62
N ARG A 216 -3.94 4.04 -10.68
CA ARG A 216 -3.10 5.24 -10.65
C ARG A 216 -3.97 6.47 -10.39
N ARG A 217 -3.49 7.33 -9.49
CA ARG A 217 -4.09 8.64 -9.25
C ARG A 217 -3.67 9.61 -10.38
N LEU A 218 -4.55 10.55 -10.70
CA LEU A 218 -4.30 11.61 -11.69
C LEU A 218 -3.86 11.09 -13.08
N CYS A 219 -4.41 9.94 -13.49
CA CYS A 219 -4.14 9.33 -14.79
C CYS A 219 -5.45 9.10 -15.57
N LEU A 220 -5.34 8.94 -16.90
CA LEU A 220 -6.46 8.61 -17.79
C LEU A 220 -6.75 7.10 -17.89
N ALA A 221 -6.05 6.27 -17.13
CA ALA A 221 -6.32 4.84 -17.03
C ALA A 221 -7.42 4.60 -15.98
N PHE A 222 -8.61 4.14 -16.42
CA PHE A 222 -9.73 3.80 -15.55
C PHE A 222 -10.59 2.68 -16.15
N SER A 223 -11.37 2.01 -15.30
CA SER A 223 -12.29 0.95 -15.75
C SER A 223 -13.58 1.52 -16.32
N LYS A 224 -14.15 0.83 -17.31
CA LYS A 224 -15.49 1.14 -17.83
C LYS A 224 -16.61 0.31 -17.19
N THR A 225 -16.26 -0.87 -16.67
CA THR A 225 -17.17 -1.80 -15.99
C THR A 225 -16.51 -2.37 -14.74
N MET A 226 -17.30 -2.78 -13.76
CA MET A 226 -16.84 -3.44 -12.55
C MET A 226 -16.22 -4.80 -12.86
N ARG A 227 -16.82 -5.57 -13.79
CA ARG A 227 -16.28 -6.86 -14.27
C ARG A 227 -14.84 -6.71 -14.77
N GLY A 228 -14.61 -5.73 -15.64
CA GLY A 228 -13.26 -5.45 -16.15
C GLY A 228 -12.30 -4.94 -15.08
N HIS A 229 -12.79 -4.22 -14.06
CA HIS A 229 -11.98 -3.79 -12.92
C HIS A 229 -11.52 -4.98 -12.08
N ARG A 230 -12.44 -5.87 -11.70
CA ARG A 230 -12.17 -7.10 -10.93
C ARG A 230 -11.17 -8.02 -11.64
N ALA A 231 -11.34 -8.24 -12.94
CA ALA A 231 -10.43 -9.06 -13.72
C ALA A 231 -9.00 -8.48 -13.72
N ALA A 232 -8.86 -7.16 -13.87
CA ALA A 232 -7.55 -6.53 -13.87
C ALA A 232 -6.87 -6.49 -12.49
N MET A 233 -7.64 -6.30 -11.42
CA MET A 233 -7.11 -6.45 -10.06
C MET A 233 -6.64 -7.88 -9.82
N SER A 234 -7.43 -8.87 -10.23
CA SER A 234 -7.08 -10.29 -10.09
C SER A 234 -5.83 -10.66 -10.88
N LEU A 235 -5.71 -10.20 -12.12
CA LEU A 235 -4.50 -10.38 -12.92
C LEU A 235 -3.27 -9.72 -12.26
N GLY A 236 -3.41 -8.48 -11.80
CA GLY A 236 -2.30 -7.77 -11.14
C GLY A 236 -1.86 -8.41 -9.83
N ILE A 237 -2.81 -8.88 -9.03
CA ILE A 237 -2.53 -9.56 -7.75
C ILE A 237 -1.91 -10.94 -7.99
N ALA A 238 -2.41 -11.71 -8.97
CA ALA A 238 -1.79 -12.98 -9.33
C ALA A 238 -0.36 -12.79 -9.84
N ALA A 239 -0.11 -11.81 -10.71
CA ALA A 239 1.24 -11.47 -11.14
C ALA A 239 2.14 -11.07 -9.95
N TYR A 240 1.62 -10.29 -9.00
CA TYR A 240 2.36 -9.94 -7.79
C TYR A 240 2.69 -11.15 -6.91
N ASN A 241 1.71 -12.02 -6.64
CA ASN A 241 1.90 -13.18 -5.76
C ASN A 241 2.79 -14.26 -6.38
N PHE A 242 2.64 -14.54 -7.68
CA PHE A 242 3.22 -15.73 -8.33
C PHE A 242 4.39 -15.44 -9.28
N CYS A 243 4.45 -14.26 -9.90
CA CYS A 243 5.42 -13.95 -10.96
C CYS A 243 6.50 -12.95 -10.53
N LYS A 244 6.16 -11.97 -9.68
CA LYS A 244 7.07 -10.87 -9.33
C LYS A 244 7.88 -11.18 -8.08
N ILE A 245 9.21 -11.14 -8.22
CA ILE A 245 10.14 -11.29 -7.09
C ILE A 245 10.00 -10.10 -6.14
N HIS A 246 9.74 -10.38 -4.86
CA HIS A 246 9.66 -9.35 -3.84
C HIS A 246 11.06 -8.99 -3.32
N GLY A 247 11.44 -7.71 -3.43
CA GLY A 247 12.81 -7.27 -3.11
C GLY A 247 13.30 -7.62 -1.69
N ALA A 248 12.41 -7.67 -0.71
CA ALA A 248 12.77 -8.04 0.67
C ALA A 248 13.11 -9.53 0.86
N HIS A 249 12.39 -10.43 0.18
CA HIS A 249 12.53 -11.89 0.34
C HIS A 249 13.38 -12.52 -0.78
N ARG A 250 13.57 -11.81 -1.90
CA ARG A 250 14.23 -12.30 -3.12
C ARG A 250 13.56 -13.53 -3.74
N VAL A 251 12.34 -13.84 -3.31
CA VAL A 251 11.42 -14.81 -3.90
C VAL A 251 10.05 -14.15 -4.08
N THR A 252 9.11 -14.84 -4.74
CA THR A 252 7.73 -14.34 -4.85
C THR A 252 6.99 -14.52 -3.51
N PRO A 253 5.97 -13.70 -3.21
CA PRO A 253 5.18 -13.87 -2.00
C PRO A 253 4.54 -15.25 -1.85
N ALA A 254 4.13 -15.88 -2.95
CA ALA A 254 3.56 -17.24 -2.91
C ALA A 254 4.60 -18.31 -2.55
N ILE A 255 5.87 -18.16 -2.96
CA ILE A 255 6.97 -19.05 -2.54
C ILE A 255 7.25 -18.87 -1.05
N GLU A 256 7.37 -17.61 -0.59
CA GLU A 256 7.61 -17.30 0.82
C GLU A 256 6.48 -17.83 1.73
N ALA A 257 5.25 -17.85 1.22
CA ALA A 257 4.10 -18.44 1.90
C ALA A 257 4.00 -19.97 1.79
N GLY A 258 4.91 -20.63 1.05
CA GLY A 258 4.91 -22.08 0.85
C GLY A 258 3.78 -22.60 -0.04
N LEU A 259 3.18 -21.76 -0.87
CA LEU A 259 2.06 -22.12 -1.76
C LEU A 259 2.53 -22.72 -3.08
N VAL A 260 3.71 -22.33 -3.55
CA VAL A 260 4.35 -22.82 -4.79
C VAL A 260 5.85 -22.94 -4.56
N ASP A 261 6.52 -23.75 -5.39
CA ASP A 261 7.95 -24.08 -5.29
C ASP A 261 8.85 -23.27 -6.22
N ARG A 262 8.27 -22.60 -7.23
CA ARG A 262 9.00 -21.82 -8.24
C ARG A 262 8.26 -20.55 -8.63
N VAL A 263 9.01 -19.63 -9.24
CA VAL A 263 8.44 -18.43 -9.88
C VAL A 263 7.67 -18.86 -11.12
N TRP A 264 6.47 -18.31 -11.31
CA TRP A 264 5.69 -18.54 -12.51
C TRP A 264 6.10 -17.60 -13.61
N GLU A 265 6.37 -18.16 -14.79
CA GLU A 265 6.50 -17.37 -16.01
C GLU A 265 5.13 -16.83 -16.45
N ILE A 266 5.12 -15.79 -17.29
CA ILE A 266 3.87 -15.16 -17.73
C ILE A 266 3.05 -16.13 -18.59
N GLU A 267 3.71 -16.93 -19.42
CA GLU A 267 3.11 -18.00 -20.22
C GLU A 267 2.43 -19.04 -19.33
N GLU A 268 3.09 -19.47 -18.25
CA GLU A 268 2.54 -20.43 -17.28
C GLU A 268 1.31 -19.84 -16.57
N LEU A 269 1.36 -18.56 -16.17
CA LEU A 269 0.21 -17.88 -15.58
C LEU A 269 -0.99 -17.82 -16.55
N ILE A 270 -0.73 -17.53 -17.84
CA ILE A 270 -1.79 -17.46 -18.86
C ILE A 270 -2.42 -18.83 -19.07
N GLU A 271 -1.61 -19.87 -19.23
CA GLU A 271 -2.11 -21.23 -19.44
C GLU A 271 -2.89 -21.73 -18.24
N ALA A 272 -2.34 -21.56 -17.03
CA ALA A 272 -3.04 -21.90 -15.80
C ALA A 272 -4.37 -21.14 -15.69
N ALA A 273 -4.39 -19.82 -15.93
CA ALA A 273 -5.60 -19.02 -15.77
C ALA A 273 -6.69 -19.40 -16.79
N LEU A 274 -6.31 -19.66 -18.04
CA LEU A 274 -7.29 -20.03 -19.08
C LEU A 274 -7.80 -21.46 -18.94
N SER A 275 -7.02 -22.36 -18.33
CA SER A 275 -7.42 -23.74 -18.06
C SER A 275 -8.12 -23.94 -16.71
N GLU A 276 -8.01 -22.97 -15.80
CA GLU A 276 -8.58 -23.08 -14.46
C GLU A 276 -10.12 -23.18 -14.52
N PRO A 277 -10.72 -24.29 -14.04
CA PRO A 277 -12.16 -24.50 -14.09
C PRO A 277 -12.89 -23.55 -13.14
N GLU A 278 -14.21 -23.43 -13.30
CA GLU A 278 -15.04 -22.80 -12.28
C GLU A 278 -14.86 -23.52 -10.94
N GLY A 279 -14.47 -22.76 -9.92
CA GLY A 279 -14.15 -23.27 -8.60
C GLY A 279 -14.99 -22.61 -7.51
N TYR A 280 -15.02 -23.24 -6.36
CA TYR A 280 -15.75 -22.72 -5.20
C TYR A 280 -14.92 -21.67 -4.44
N ALA A 281 -15.61 -20.74 -3.78
CA ALA A 281 -14.98 -19.83 -2.85
C ALA A 281 -14.35 -20.61 -1.67
N PRO A 282 -13.28 -20.08 -1.04
CA PRO A 282 -12.73 -20.67 0.17
C PRO A 282 -13.81 -20.80 1.26
N VAL A 283 -13.76 -21.90 2.01
CA VAL A 283 -14.68 -22.18 3.12
C VAL A 283 -13.90 -22.07 4.42
N PRO A 284 -14.44 -21.38 5.45
CA PRO A 284 -13.76 -21.22 6.72
C PRO A 284 -13.54 -22.56 7.42
N GLN A 285 -12.28 -22.77 7.82
CA GLN A 285 -11.86 -23.88 8.67
C GLN A 285 -11.71 -23.42 10.12
N HIS A 286 -11.65 -24.36 11.05
CA HIS A 286 -11.42 -24.07 12.46
C HIS A 286 -10.06 -23.38 12.65
N LEU A 287 -10.02 -22.27 13.38
CA LEU A 287 -8.77 -21.57 13.67
C LEU A 287 -8.05 -22.25 14.83
N THR A 288 -6.75 -22.46 14.66
CA THR A 288 -5.86 -22.87 15.73
C THR A 288 -5.14 -21.65 16.32
N LEU A 289 -4.66 -21.76 17.55
CA LEU A 289 -3.82 -20.71 18.10
C LEU A 289 -2.44 -20.74 17.43
N PRO A 290 -1.84 -19.58 17.14
CA PRO A 290 -0.50 -19.51 16.58
C PRO A 290 0.52 -20.19 17.51
N ALA A 291 1.62 -20.66 16.93
CA ALA A 291 2.68 -21.32 17.69
C ALA A 291 3.23 -20.37 18.75
N GLN A 292 3.21 -20.81 20.00
CA GLN A 292 3.56 -19.93 21.11
C GLN A 292 5.06 -19.69 21.17
N THR A 293 5.46 -18.42 21.22
CA THR A 293 6.84 -17.99 21.45
C THR A 293 6.97 -17.41 22.86
N GLY A 294 7.81 -18.05 23.70
CA GLY A 294 8.10 -17.61 25.08
C GLY A 294 7.78 -18.67 26.16
N PRO A 295 8.05 -18.37 27.45
CA PRO A 295 7.73 -19.27 28.55
C PRO A 295 6.22 -19.34 28.75
N VAL A 296 5.67 -20.54 28.60
CA VAL A 296 4.26 -20.87 28.78
C VAL A 296 4.12 -21.74 30.01
N ARG A 297 3.17 -21.43 30.90
CA ARG A 297 2.83 -22.29 32.03
C ARG A 297 1.47 -22.91 31.79
N GLU A 298 1.41 -24.22 31.64
CA GLU A 298 0.14 -24.94 31.61
C GLU A 298 -0.61 -24.78 32.95
N LEU A 299 -1.91 -24.55 32.85
CA LEU A 299 -2.79 -24.55 34.01
C LEU A 299 -3.03 -26.00 34.45
N PRO A 300 -3.21 -26.25 35.76
CA PRO A 300 -3.59 -27.56 36.26
C PRO A 300 -4.84 -28.10 35.53
N SER A 301 -4.98 -29.42 35.44
CA SER A 301 -6.13 -30.11 34.84
C SER A 301 -6.41 -29.81 33.35
N GLY A 302 -5.42 -29.31 32.60
CA GLY A 302 -5.58 -29.05 31.17
C GLY A 302 -6.49 -27.86 30.85
N ALA A 303 -6.73 -26.97 31.83
CA ALA A 303 -7.62 -25.81 31.70
C ALA A 303 -7.05 -24.65 30.85
N GLY A 304 -6.02 -24.92 30.04
CA GLY A 304 -5.35 -23.94 29.19
C GLY A 304 -3.95 -23.57 29.69
N PHE A 305 -3.48 -22.38 29.33
CA PHE A 305 -2.12 -21.93 29.62
C PHE A 305 -2.09 -20.45 30.03
N LEU A 306 -1.15 -20.11 30.92
CA LEU A 306 -0.79 -18.74 31.26
C LEU A 306 0.41 -18.33 30.41
N ARG A 307 0.29 -17.17 29.77
CA ARG A 307 1.37 -16.52 29.03
C ARG A 307 1.83 -15.27 29.77
N LEU A 308 3.15 -15.12 29.94
CA LEU A 308 3.72 -13.85 30.35
C LEU A 308 3.65 -12.87 29.17
N VAL A 309 2.73 -11.91 29.24
CA VAL A 309 2.71 -10.77 28.30
C VAL A 309 3.67 -9.72 28.83
N ARG A 310 4.83 -9.54 28.17
CA ARG A 310 5.69 -8.39 28.46
C ARG A 310 5.09 -7.16 27.77
N GLY A 311 4.25 -6.43 28.49
CA GLY A 311 3.60 -5.23 27.98
C GLY A 311 3.06 -4.36 29.10
N GLY A 312 3.90 -3.44 29.57
CA GLY A 312 3.55 -2.38 30.52
C GLY A 312 4.69 -2.14 31.49
N GLU A 313 5.45 -1.06 31.33
CA GLU A 313 6.07 -0.45 32.49
C GLU A 313 4.97 -0.23 33.52
N VAL A 314 5.13 -0.79 34.71
CA VAL A 314 4.32 -0.42 35.86
C VAL A 314 4.45 1.10 35.96
N PRO A 315 3.35 1.89 35.92
CA PRO A 315 3.49 3.32 36.15
C PRO A 315 4.21 3.47 37.49
N PRO A 316 5.31 4.25 37.56
CA PRO A 316 6.03 4.41 38.81
C PRO A 316 5.01 4.84 39.87
N ALA A 317 5.09 4.20 41.04
CA ALA A 317 4.25 4.57 42.19
C ALA A 317 4.25 6.10 42.32
N PRO A 318 3.09 6.73 42.61
CA PRO A 318 2.98 8.18 42.62
C PRO A 318 4.06 8.77 43.53
N SER A 319 5.05 9.42 42.93
CA SER A 319 6.09 10.11 43.67
C SER A 319 5.44 11.30 44.35
N VAL A 320 5.46 11.30 45.68
CA VAL A 320 5.07 12.45 46.49
C VAL A 320 5.83 13.68 45.97
N PRO A 321 5.16 14.77 45.54
CA PRO A 321 5.85 15.91 44.97
C PRO A 321 6.74 16.56 46.03
N SER A 322 8.04 16.61 45.75
CA SER A 322 8.97 17.45 46.52
C SER A 322 8.72 18.92 46.15
N PRO A 323 8.74 19.84 47.13
CA PRO A 323 8.46 21.25 46.89
C PRO A 323 9.52 21.88 45.97
N PRO A 324 9.13 22.80 45.07
CA PRO A 324 10.05 23.40 44.11
C PRO A 324 11.07 24.33 44.81
N PRO A 325 12.33 24.36 44.35
CA PRO A 325 13.31 25.32 44.82
C PRO A 325 12.97 26.74 44.35
N PRO A 326 13.36 27.78 45.10
CA PRO A 326 12.98 29.17 44.83
C PRO A 326 13.61 29.71 43.53
N ALA A 327 12.82 30.50 42.79
CA ALA A 327 13.19 31.06 41.49
C ALA A 327 14.30 32.13 41.59
N PRO A 328 15.28 32.15 40.67
CA PRO A 328 16.20 33.27 40.53
C PRO A 328 15.53 34.46 39.85
N ARG A 329 15.88 35.66 40.35
CA ARG A 329 15.41 36.96 39.90
C ARG A 329 15.99 37.34 38.53
N GLY A 330 15.21 38.12 37.80
CA GLY A 330 15.37 38.38 36.37
C GLY A 330 16.50 39.34 35.96
N GLY A 331 16.76 39.30 34.66
CA GLY A 331 17.53 40.30 33.93
C GLY A 331 16.92 40.48 32.54
N LYS A 332 16.20 41.58 32.33
CA LYS A 332 15.76 42.05 31.01
C LYS A 332 16.98 42.52 30.20
N LYS A 333 17.04 42.20 28.90
CA LYS A 333 17.62 43.09 27.88
C LYS A 333 16.87 42.97 26.54
N PRO A 334 16.90 44.04 25.72
CA PRO A 334 15.75 44.51 24.94
C PRO A 334 15.70 43.97 23.51
N GLY A 335 14.50 44.07 22.91
CA GLY A 335 14.21 43.54 21.59
C GLY A 335 14.76 44.36 20.42
N ARG A 336 14.56 43.81 19.21
CA ARG A 336 14.65 44.56 17.95
C ARG A 336 13.46 44.18 17.07
N ALA A 337 12.79 45.22 16.58
CA ALA A 337 11.65 45.16 15.67
C ALA A 337 12.08 44.84 14.22
N PRO A 338 11.15 44.42 13.34
CA PRO A 338 11.44 43.84 12.03
C PRO A 338 11.49 44.92 10.95
N GLU A 339 12.21 44.69 9.85
CA GLU A 339 11.94 45.42 8.60
C GLU A 339 12.15 44.55 7.33
N PRO A 340 11.44 44.89 6.24
CA PRO A 340 11.20 44.03 5.09
C PRO A 340 12.20 44.30 3.96
N THR A 341 12.51 43.29 3.16
CA THR A 341 13.18 43.51 1.87
C THR A 341 12.50 42.71 0.78
N SER A 342 11.85 43.47 -0.10
CA SER A 342 11.24 43.09 -1.37
C SER A 342 12.27 42.82 -2.48
N SER A 343 11.85 41.99 -3.43
CA SER A 343 12.19 41.97 -4.87
C SER A 343 13.30 41.01 -5.33
N PRO A 344 13.30 40.53 -6.61
CA PRO A 344 12.25 40.58 -7.63
C PRO A 344 11.84 39.18 -8.15
N VAL A 345 10.70 39.12 -8.85
CA VAL A 345 10.30 37.97 -9.67
C VAL A 345 11.07 38.03 -10.99
N PRO A 346 11.85 37.01 -11.39
CA PRO A 346 12.34 36.89 -12.74
C PRO A 346 11.22 36.34 -13.64
N SER A 347 10.79 37.21 -14.54
CA SER A 347 10.05 36.92 -15.76
C SER A 347 10.81 35.95 -16.66
N GLY A 348 10.07 35.08 -17.35
CA GLY A 348 10.58 34.36 -18.53
C GLY A 348 10.61 32.86 -18.32
N GLY A 349 9.57 32.18 -18.81
CA GLY A 349 9.58 30.74 -18.96
C GLY A 349 10.51 30.34 -20.09
N GLU A 350 11.61 29.67 -19.75
CA GLU A 350 12.30 28.79 -20.68
C GLU A 350 12.27 27.38 -20.10
N GLN A 351 11.73 26.45 -20.88
CA GLN A 351 11.74 25.03 -20.57
C GLN A 351 13.20 24.57 -20.57
N LEU A 352 13.76 24.35 -19.37
CA LEU A 352 15.10 23.80 -19.21
C LEU A 352 15.13 22.39 -19.83
N ASP A 353 15.89 22.24 -20.91
CA ASP A 353 16.21 20.94 -21.49
C ASP A 353 17.03 20.15 -20.47
N LEU A 354 16.40 19.14 -19.86
CA LEU A 354 16.96 18.29 -18.81
C LEU A 354 18.22 17.53 -19.25
N LEU A 355 18.52 17.49 -20.55
CA LEU A 355 19.68 16.81 -21.13
C LEU A 355 20.83 17.77 -21.48
N LEU A 356 20.62 19.09 -21.39
CA LEU A 356 21.67 20.11 -21.61
C LEU A 356 22.33 20.58 -20.33
N TRP A 357 21.85 20.15 -19.16
CA TRP A 357 22.55 20.43 -17.91
C TRP A 357 23.87 19.67 -17.87
N ARG A 358 24.96 20.38 -18.17
CA ARG A 358 26.31 19.93 -17.87
C ARG A 358 26.71 20.51 -16.53
N ARG A 359 27.25 19.67 -15.64
CA ARG A 359 27.94 20.15 -14.44
C ARG A 359 29.01 21.15 -14.92
N PRO A 360 29.06 22.39 -14.41
CA PRO A 360 30.15 23.29 -14.74
C PRO A 360 31.46 22.56 -14.41
N GLU A 361 32.38 22.47 -15.37
CA GLU A 361 33.72 21.96 -15.10
C GLU A 361 34.33 22.85 -14.02
N ARG A 362 34.36 22.33 -12.79
CA ARG A 362 35.18 22.94 -11.75
C ARG A 362 36.60 22.56 -12.07
N ALA A 363 37.37 23.55 -12.52
CA ALA A 363 38.82 23.44 -12.50
C ALA A 363 39.25 23.02 -11.08
N PRO A 364 40.26 22.15 -10.94
CA PRO A 364 40.77 21.78 -9.62
C PRO A 364 41.37 23.03 -8.96
N GLU A 365 40.58 23.75 -8.17
CA GLU A 365 41.05 24.83 -7.32
C GLU A 365 41.69 24.22 -6.08
N GLN A 366 43.03 24.29 -6.04
CA GLN A 366 43.79 24.10 -4.82
C GLN A 366 43.36 25.20 -3.82
N LEU A 367 42.76 24.81 -2.70
CA LEU A 367 42.34 25.74 -1.65
C LEU A 367 43.55 26.46 -1.08
N SER A 368 43.82 27.67 -1.57
CA SER A 368 44.78 28.58 -0.97
C SER A 368 44.09 29.31 0.20
N LEU A 369 44.48 28.98 1.43
CA LEU A 369 44.35 29.91 2.56
C LEU A 369 45.50 30.92 2.44
N PRO A 370 45.22 32.18 2.06
CA PRO A 370 45.71 33.31 2.87
C PRO A 370 44.74 34.52 2.81
N PHE A 371 44.64 35.35 3.84
CA PHE A 371 45.44 36.57 4.09
C PHE A 371 45.69 37.47 2.86
N PRO A 372 45.64 38.81 3.02
CA PRO A 372 44.95 39.66 2.06
C PRO A 372 45.86 40.54 1.18
N GLU A 373 45.17 41.25 0.28
CA GLU A 373 45.47 42.56 -0.33
C GLU A 373 46.15 42.55 -1.71
N ARG A 374 45.40 42.97 -2.75
CA ARG A 374 45.28 44.35 -3.33
C ARG A 374 46.37 44.59 -4.36
N ASP A 375 46.21 45.31 -5.45
CA ASP A 375 45.09 45.89 -6.19
C ASP A 375 45.73 46.41 -7.49
N GLY A 376 44.95 46.49 -8.57
CA GLY A 376 44.91 47.67 -9.43
C GLY A 376 46.09 47.98 -10.36
N GLY A 377 45.85 47.75 -11.65
CA GLY A 377 46.37 48.60 -12.73
C GLY A 377 45.19 49.16 -13.55
N PRO A 378 45.07 50.48 -13.76
CA PRO A 378 43.93 51.11 -14.42
C PRO A 378 44.14 51.29 -15.93
N GLY A 379 43.06 51.31 -16.72
CA GLY A 379 43.16 51.59 -18.16
C GLY A 379 41.83 51.52 -18.92
N ALA A 380 41.06 52.60 -18.81
CA ALA A 380 39.95 53.09 -19.64
C ALA A 380 40.28 53.16 -21.17
N PRO A 381 39.38 53.63 -22.07
CA PRO A 381 37.90 53.56 -22.15
C PRO A 381 37.31 53.35 -23.59
N ASP A 382 35.98 53.36 -23.66
CA ASP A 382 35.06 53.86 -24.72
C ASP A 382 35.04 53.28 -26.15
N VAL A 383 33.97 52.53 -26.48
CA VAL A 383 32.86 52.92 -27.39
C VAL A 383 31.56 52.27 -26.91
#